data_AF-C0N9D1-F1
#
_entry.id   AF-C0N9D1-F1
#
_cell.length_a   1.000
_cell.length_b   1.000
_cell.length_c   1.000
_cell.angle_alpha   90.00
_cell.angle_beta   90.00
_cell.angle_gamma   90.00
#
_symmetry.space_group_name_H-M   'P 1'
#
loop_
_entity.id
_entity.type
_entity.pdbx_description
1 polymer ?
#
loop_
_entity_poly.entity_id
_entity_poly.type
_entity_poly.pdbx_seq_one_letter_code
_entity_poly.pdbx_strand_id
1 'polypeptide(L)'
;MTSNTVYSIEPSPDGDYLIDLAQKLSSDGFSLSYTDKEILLMTEIKQVLLEKGATSILSQQLLTEEVLPDSTPRNAVLDTLKFKLNRCSPSNSLHIIDPYLYPSKYDQDYLNDFVSIFQGTIKACGHLYICTLQNRNVNLEQQIVSQIQSINPNISINTKYSNVFHDRFWIADEERGVFVGTSLNGVGRRYAVIDYLQEEDAKEIVTRYNQIP
;
A
#
# COMPACT_ATOMS: atom_id res chain seq x y z
N MET A 1 -18.27 -26.13 -43.97
CA MET A 1 -18.15 -26.40 -42.52
C MET A 1 -16.79 -27.03 -42.29
N THR A 2 -15.84 -26.32 -41.72
CA THR A 2 -14.54 -26.89 -41.33
C THR A 2 -14.75 -27.72 -40.08
N SER A 3 -14.52 -29.03 -40.19
CA SER A 3 -14.54 -29.95 -39.06
C SER A 3 -13.31 -29.68 -38.19
N ASN A 4 -13.49 -29.03 -37.04
CA ASN A 4 -12.42 -28.90 -36.06
C ASN A 4 -12.34 -30.22 -35.28
N THR A 5 -11.30 -30.99 -35.54
CA THR A 5 -11.00 -32.20 -34.76
C THR A 5 -10.23 -31.79 -33.52
N VAL A 6 -10.77 -32.09 -32.34
CA VAL A 6 -10.12 -31.86 -31.05
C VAL A 6 -9.42 -33.15 -30.62
N TYR A 7 -8.15 -33.05 -30.28
CA TYR A 7 -7.36 -34.15 -29.75
C TYR A 7 -7.09 -33.91 -28.27
N SER A 8 -7.37 -34.92 -27.44
CA SER A 8 -6.99 -34.95 -26.03
C SER A 8 -5.81 -35.91 -25.87
N ILE A 9 -4.74 -35.46 -25.22
CA ILE A 9 -3.52 -36.24 -24.99
C ILE A 9 -3.41 -36.50 -23.49
N GLU A 10 -3.33 -37.77 -23.10
CA GLU A 10 -3.15 -38.19 -21.72
C GLU A 10 -1.97 -39.17 -21.61
N PRO A 11 -1.06 -39.02 -20.61
CA PRO A 11 -1.07 -37.96 -19.60
C PRO A 11 -0.81 -36.58 -20.21
N SER A 12 -1.33 -35.52 -19.58
CA SER A 12 -1.07 -34.14 -20.03
C SER A 12 0.42 -33.93 -20.25
N PRO A 13 0.85 -33.48 -21.45
CA PRO A 13 2.23 -33.14 -21.70
C PRO A 13 2.70 -32.04 -20.75
N ASP A 14 3.99 -32.01 -20.42
CA ASP A 14 4.56 -30.94 -19.63
C ASP A 14 4.60 -29.59 -20.39
N GLY A 15 4.67 -28.49 -19.64
CA GLY A 15 4.62 -27.15 -20.20
C GLY A 15 5.81 -26.80 -21.11
N ASP A 16 6.99 -27.34 -20.83
CA ASP A 16 8.19 -27.06 -21.65
C ASP A 16 8.10 -27.79 -23.00
N TYR A 17 7.60 -29.02 -23.02
CA TYR A 17 7.30 -29.77 -24.24
C TYR A 17 6.27 -29.06 -25.12
N LEU A 18 5.21 -28.50 -24.52
CA LEU A 18 4.20 -27.74 -25.25
C LEU A 18 4.75 -26.45 -25.86
N ILE A 19 5.70 -25.79 -25.18
CA ILE A 19 6.40 -24.60 -25.69
C ILE A 19 7.29 -24.98 -26.88
N ASP A 20 8.11 -26.03 -26.75
CA ASP A 20 8.99 -26.50 -27.82
C ASP A 20 8.18 -26.94 -29.06
N LEU A 21 7.06 -27.63 -28.82
CA LEU A 21 6.13 -28.03 -29.87
C LEU A 21 5.48 -26.82 -30.54
N ALA A 22 5.04 -25.81 -29.77
CA ALA A 22 4.46 -24.60 -30.32
C ALA A 22 5.44 -23.85 -31.24
N GLN A 23 6.71 -23.73 -30.82
CA GLN A 23 7.75 -23.08 -31.62
C GLN A 23 8.01 -23.83 -32.93
N LYS A 24 8.10 -25.17 -32.87
CA LYS A 24 8.30 -26.01 -34.06
C LYS A 24 7.12 -25.99 -35.02
N LEU A 25 5.89 -25.94 -34.50
CA LEU A 25 4.69 -25.81 -35.33
C LEU A 25 4.61 -24.42 -35.98
N SER A 26 5.04 -23.38 -35.26
CA SER A 26 5.13 -22.02 -35.79
C SER A 26 6.08 -21.91 -36.98
N SER A 27 7.22 -22.61 -36.97
CA SER A 27 8.15 -22.59 -38.13
C SER A 27 7.53 -23.20 -39.38
N ASP A 28 6.55 -24.09 -39.21
CA ASP A 28 5.86 -24.79 -40.28
C ASP A 28 4.50 -24.14 -40.63
N GLY A 29 4.19 -22.97 -40.06
CA GLY A 29 2.98 -22.19 -40.35
C GLY A 29 1.71 -22.65 -39.60
N PHE A 30 1.86 -23.49 -38.58
CA PHE A 30 0.76 -23.95 -37.73
C PHE A 30 0.71 -23.17 -36.41
N SER A 31 -0.49 -22.90 -35.91
CA SER A 31 -0.71 -22.29 -34.59
C SER A 31 -1.21 -23.34 -33.60
N LEU A 32 -0.45 -23.57 -32.53
CA LEU A 32 -0.91 -24.39 -31.41
C LEU A 32 -1.72 -23.51 -30.45
N SER A 33 -3.03 -23.78 -30.34
CA SER A 33 -3.87 -23.20 -29.30
C SER A 33 -4.09 -24.24 -28.19
N TYR A 34 -3.50 -24.02 -27.02
CA TYR A 34 -3.79 -24.79 -25.82
C TYR A 34 -4.54 -23.88 -24.82
N THR A 35 -5.50 -24.45 -24.09
CA THR A 35 -6.34 -23.69 -23.14
C THR A 35 -5.83 -23.86 -21.71
N ASP A 36 -4.52 -23.92 -21.54
CA ASP A 36 -3.91 -23.92 -20.21
C ASP A 36 -3.43 -22.50 -19.89
N LYS A 37 -4.14 -21.86 -18.97
CA LYS A 37 -3.86 -20.50 -18.53
C LYS A 37 -2.45 -20.37 -17.94
N GLU A 38 -1.91 -21.45 -17.37
CA GLU A 38 -0.58 -21.45 -16.76
C GLU A 38 0.50 -21.32 -17.83
N ILE A 39 0.38 -22.01 -18.96
CA ILE A 39 1.41 -22.02 -20.00
C ILE A 39 1.42 -20.69 -20.79
N LEU A 40 0.25 -20.08 -21.03
CA LEU A 40 0.16 -18.75 -21.66
C LEU A 40 0.85 -17.71 -20.76
N LEU A 41 0.53 -17.72 -19.47
CA LEU A 41 1.14 -16.84 -18.48
C LEU A 41 2.66 -17.08 -18.40
N MET A 42 3.10 -18.33 -18.39
CA MET A 42 4.53 -18.68 -18.38
C MET A 42 5.26 -18.20 -19.64
N THR A 43 4.61 -18.20 -20.80
CA THR A 43 5.19 -17.70 -22.05
C THR A 43 5.37 -16.19 -22.00
N GLU A 44 4.36 -15.45 -21.54
CA GLU A 44 4.44 -13.99 -21.34
C GLU A 44 5.50 -13.62 -20.30
N ILE A 45 5.56 -14.34 -19.18
CA ILE A 45 6.58 -14.15 -18.14
C ILE A 45 7.98 -14.44 -18.69
N LYS A 46 8.18 -15.56 -19.40
CA LYS A 46 9.47 -15.90 -20.04
C LYS A 46 9.89 -14.79 -21.00
N GLN A 47 8.98 -14.24 -21.78
CA GLN A 47 9.30 -13.17 -22.73
C GLN A 47 9.67 -11.86 -22.03
N VAL A 48 8.94 -11.47 -20.98
CA VAL A 48 9.30 -10.30 -20.16
C VAL A 48 10.66 -10.49 -19.49
N LEU A 49 10.97 -11.69 -18.97
CA LEU A 49 12.28 -12.01 -18.40
C LEU A 49 13.41 -11.89 -19.43
N LEU A 50 13.20 -12.35 -20.67
CA LEU A 50 14.20 -12.28 -21.74
C LEU A 50 14.44 -10.84 -22.21
N GLU A 51 13.38 -10.05 -22.38
CA GLU A 51 13.46 -8.70 -22.94
C GLU A 51 13.90 -7.64 -21.92
N LYS A 52 13.44 -7.79 -20.67
CA LYS A 52 13.51 -6.73 -19.65
C LYS A 52 14.23 -7.18 -18.36
N GLY A 53 14.60 -8.46 -18.27
CA GLY A 53 15.30 -9.03 -17.12
C GLY A 53 14.39 -9.28 -15.91
N ALA A 54 14.89 -10.02 -14.92
CA ALA A 54 14.15 -10.30 -13.69
C ALA A 54 13.75 -9.04 -12.92
N THR A 55 14.55 -7.97 -13.02
CA THR A 55 14.26 -6.69 -12.38
C THR A 55 12.91 -6.12 -12.82
N SER A 56 12.49 -6.28 -14.08
CA SER A 56 11.21 -5.71 -14.55
C SER A 56 9.97 -6.41 -13.98
N ILE A 57 10.12 -7.62 -13.45
CA ILE A 57 9.05 -8.34 -12.76
C ILE A 57 9.14 -8.04 -11.26
N LEU A 58 10.35 -8.02 -10.71
CA LEU A 58 10.57 -7.74 -9.28
C LEU A 58 10.34 -6.27 -8.91
N SER A 59 10.44 -5.35 -9.89
CA SER A 59 10.09 -3.94 -9.74
C SER A 59 8.61 -3.67 -9.98
N GLN A 60 7.82 -4.64 -10.45
CA GLN A 60 6.37 -4.48 -10.54
C GLN A 60 5.81 -4.54 -9.13
N GLN A 61 5.19 -3.43 -8.73
CA GLN A 61 4.48 -3.35 -7.47
C GLN A 61 3.09 -3.94 -7.67
N LEU A 62 2.79 -5.03 -6.96
CA LEU A 62 1.43 -5.55 -6.88
C LEU A 62 0.57 -4.51 -6.16
N LEU A 63 -0.24 -3.79 -6.94
CA LEU A 63 -1.30 -2.91 -6.43
C LEU A 63 -2.52 -3.78 -6.15
N THR A 64 -2.66 -4.19 -4.89
CA THR A 64 -3.91 -4.76 -4.41
C THR A 64 -4.35 -3.94 -3.21
N GLU A 65 -5.48 -3.26 -3.38
CA GLU A 65 -6.24 -2.71 -2.28
C GLU A 65 -6.46 -3.82 -1.23
N GLU A 66 -5.96 -3.61 -0.02
CA GLU A 66 -6.24 -4.52 1.07
C GLU A 66 -7.59 -4.12 1.66
N VAL A 67 -8.61 -4.90 1.29
CA VAL A 67 -9.97 -4.72 1.77
C VAL A 67 -10.14 -5.47 3.08
N LEU A 68 -10.32 -4.73 4.18
CA LEU A 68 -10.48 -5.27 5.52
C LEU A 68 -11.96 -5.12 5.95
N PRO A 69 -12.71 -6.23 6.07
CA PRO A 69 -14.08 -6.22 6.58
C PRO A 69 -14.18 -5.67 8.00
N ASP A 70 -15.37 -5.22 8.39
CA ASP A 70 -15.67 -4.73 9.74
C ASP A 70 -15.57 -5.83 10.81
N SER A 71 -15.65 -7.10 10.42
CA SER A 71 -15.37 -8.26 11.27
C SER A 71 -13.88 -8.54 11.49
N THR A 72 -12.98 -7.81 10.83
CA THR A 72 -11.53 -7.98 10.99
C THR A 72 -11.12 -7.60 12.41
N PRO A 73 -10.41 -8.47 13.14
CA PRO A 73 -9.89 -8.16 14.46
C PRO A 73 -9.05 -6.88 14.45
N ARG A 74 -9.28 -6.00 15.44
CA ARG A 74 -8.62 -4.69 15.54
C ARG A 74 -7.10 -4.79 15.43
N ASN A 75 -6.49 -5.75 16.12
CA ASN A 75 -5.04 -6.00 16.08
C ASN A 75 -4.55 -6.35 14.68
N ALA A 76 -5.29 -7.15 13.91
CA ALA A 76 -4.93 -7.49 12.54
C ALA A 76 -4.92 -6.25 11.64
N VAL A 77 -5.91 -5.35 11.80
CA VAL A 77 -5.93 -4.07 11.07
C VAL A 77 -4.72 -3.20 11.44
N LEU A 78 -4.38 -3.11 12.72
CA LEU A 78 -3.21 -2.36 13.19
C LEU A 78 -1.90 -2.94 12.66
N ASP A 79 -1.78 -4.28 12.66
CA ASP A 79 -0.62 -4.99 12.12
C ASP A 79 -0.47 -4.75 10.61
N THR A 80 -1.57 -4.76 9.84
CA THR A 80 -1.58 -4.39 8.42
C THR A 80 -1.13 -2.94 8.22
N LEU A 81 -1.71 -1.98 8.95
CA LEU A 81 -1.35 -0.56 8.84
C LEU A 81 0.14 -0.34 9.13
N LYS A 82 0.63 -0.97 10.19
CA LYS A 82 2.04 -0.94 10.58
C LYS A 82 2.94 -1.59 9.54
N PHE A 83 2.56 -2.75 9.01
CA PHE A 83 3.30 -3.43 7.96
C PHE A 83 3.42 -2.57 6.70
N LYS A 84 2.30 -2.00 6.24
CA LYS A 84 2.25 -1.15 5.05
C LYS A 84 3.13 0.10 5.24
N LEU A 85 2.99 0.81 6.36
CA LEU A 85 3.82 1.97 6.67
C LEU A 85 5.32 1.63 6.75
N ASN A 86 5.68 0.53 7.42
CA ASN A 86 7.08 0.11 7.55
C ASN A 86 7.71 -0.22 6.20
N ARG A 87 6.94 -0.73 5.24
CA ARG A 87 7.43 -1.02 3.89
C ARG A 87 7.77 0.25 3.11
N CYS A 88 7.15 1.39 3.43
CA CYS A 88 7.57 2.70 2.93
C CYS A 88 8.92 3.16 3.51
N SER A 89 9.49 2.46 4.49
CA SER A 89 10.82 2.70 5.07
C SER A 89 11.12 4.18 5.39
N PRO A 90 10.28 4.85 6.22
CA PRO A 90 10.48 6.24 6.59
C PRO A 90 11.76 6.43 7.40
N SER A 91 12.59 7.40 6.99
CA SER A 91 13.95 7.58 7.53
C SER A 91 14.33 9.02 7.85
N ASN A 92 13.67 10.00 7.24
CA ASN A 92 13.92 11.42 7.42
C ASN A 92 12.67 12.15 7.90
N SER A 93 11.55 11.96 7.20
CA SER A 93 10.29 12.62 7.50
C SER A 93 9.08 11.71 7.35
N LEU A 94 8.03 12.03 8.12
CA LEU A 94 6.70 11.45 7.94
C LEU A 94 5.66 12.57 7.88
N HIS A 95 4.83 12.57 6.85
CA HIS A 95 3.60 13.35 6.80
C HIS A 95 2.44 12.47 7.26
N ILE A 96 1.71 12.88 8.31
CA ILE A 96 0.43 12.31 8.73
C ILE A 96 -0.67 13.30 8.36
N ILE A 97 -1.33 13.05 7.24
CA ILE A 97 -2.49 13.80 6.79
C ILE A 97 -3.72 12.99 7.17
N ASP A 98 -4.44 13.41 8.22
CA ASP A 98 -5.68 12.78 8.64
C ASP A 98 -6.63 13.84 9.25
N PRO A 99 -7.76 14.14 8.59
CA PRO A 99 -8.74 15.11 9.08
C PRO A 99 -9.30 14.78 10.47
N TYR A 100 -9.29 13.51 10.85
CA TYR A 100 -9.89 13.00 12.08
C TYR A 100 -8.84 12.40 13.03
N LEU A 101 -7.59 12.87 12.97
CA LEU A 101 -6.50 12.43 13.84
C LEU A 101 -6.75 12.73 15.33
N TYR A 102 -7.56 13.74 15.63
CA TYR A 102 -7.86 14.15 17.00
C TYR A 102 -9.37 14.19 17.25
N PRO A 103 -10.03 13.01 17.22
CA PRO A 103 -11.48 12.94 17.33
C PRO A 103 -11.98 13.43 18.69
N SER A 104 -13.19 13.99 18.71
CA SER A 104 -13.84 14.43 19.95
C SER A 104 -14.22 13.25 20.87
N LYS A 105 -14.56 12.10 20.28
CA LYS A 105 -14.85 10.84 20.98
C LYS A 105 -13.88 9.77 20.50
N TYR A 106 -13.17 9.15 21.43
CA TYR A 106 -12.26 8.03 21.20
C TYR A 106 -12.37 7.01 22.33
N ASP A 107 -11.97 5.77 22.07
CA ASP A 107 -11.89 4.72 23.09
C ASP A 107 -10.55 4.75 23.83
N GLN A 108 -10.47 4.00 24.93
CA GLN A 108 -9.27 3.94 25.78
C GLN A 108 -8.01 3.44 25.06
N ASP A 109 -8.18 2.70 23.96
CA ASP A 109 -7.07 2.07 23.22
C ASP A 109 -6.48 2.99 22.15
N TYR A 110 -7.16 4.10 21.82
CA TYR A 110 -6.77 5.01 20.73
C TYR A 110 -5.31 5.48 20.81
N LEU A 111 -4.84 5.88 22.00
CA LEU A 111 -3.45 6.32 22.20
C LEU A 111 -2.46 5.17 22.00
N ASN A 112 -2.79 3.98 22.49
CA ASN A 112 -1.95 2.80 22.34
C ASN A 112 -1.85 2.38 20.87
N ASP A 113 -2.94 2.51 20.12
CA ASP A 113 -2.97 2.22 18.69
C ASP A 113 -2.17 3.22 17.87
N PHE A 114 -2.25 4.50 18.21
CA PHE A 114 -1.40 5.52 17.58
C PHE A 114 0.08 5.16 17.78
N VAL A 115 0.47 4.86 19.02
CA VAL A 115 1.85 4.47 19.33
C VAL A 115 2.23 3.18 18.62
N SER A 116 1.36 2.17 18.60
CA SER A 116 1.69 0.86 18.01
C SER A 116 2.02 0.91 16.52
N ILE A 117 1.34 1.81 15.78
CA ILE A 117 1.58 2.07 14.35
C ILE A 117 2.83 2.92 14.16
N PHE A 118 2.91 4.07 14.80
CA PHE A 118 3.88 5.11 14.43
C PHE A 118 5.20 5.06 15.22
N GLN A 119 5.30 4.31 16.32
CA GLN A 119 6.49 4.32 17.18
C GLN A 119 7.78 3.98 16.43
N GLY A 120 7.75 3.02 15.50
CA GLY A 120 8.92 2.65 14.69
C GLY A 120 9.41 3.84 13.86
N THR A 121 8.48 4.50 13.17
CA THR A 121 8.76 5.66 12.34
C THR A 121 9.20 6.89 13.14
N ILE A 122 8.56 7.16 14.27
CA ILE A 122 8.92 8.29 15.15
C ILE A 122 10.36 8.17 15.66
N LYS A 123 10.82 6.93 15.93
CA LYS A 123 12.22 6.68 16.30
C LYS A 123 13.20 6.89 15.15
N ALA A 124 12.76 6.65 13.91
CA ALA A 124 13.63 6.68 12.74
C ALA A 124 13.74 8.08 12.11
N CYS A 125 12.70 8.91 12.21
CA CYS A 125 12.61 10.20 11.51
C CYS A 125 13.03 11.39 12.39
N GLY A 126 13.55 12.44 11.75
CA GLY A 126 13.83 13.74 12.38
C GLY A 126 12.65 14.71 12.33
N HIS A 127 11.73 14.52 11.37
CA HIS A 127 10.63 15.45 11.11
C HIS A 127 9.27 14.73 11.04
N LEU A 128 8.27 15.29 11.71
CA LEU A 128 6.88 14.87 11.64
C LEU A 128 6.01 16.05 11.22
N TYR A 129 5.36 15.91 10.08
CA TYR A 129 4.44 16.89 9.52
C TYR A 129 3.02 16.39 9.69
N ILE A 130 2.19 17.11 10.42
CA ILE A 130 0.80 16.73 10.69
C ILE A 130 -0.12 17.69 9.96
N CYS A 131 -1.13 17.17 9.25
CA CYS A 131 -2.23 17.96 8.72
C CYS A 131 -3.55 17.37 9.22
N THR A 132 -4.35 18.18 9.91
CA THR A 132 -5.64 17.75 10.45
C THR A 132 -6.66 18.89 10.46
N LEU A 133 -7.90 18.63 10.91
CA LEU A 133 -8.92 19.67 10.97
C LEU A 133 -8.67 20.64 12.13
N GLN A 134 -9.10 21.90 11.94
CA GLN A 134 -9.11 22.92 13.00
C GLN A 134 -9.99 22.49 14.18
N ASN A 135 -11.13 21.84 13.89
CA ASN A 135 -12.02 21.29 14.90
C ASN A 135 -11.44 19.96 15.40
N ARG A 136 -10.75 20.02 16.54
CA ARG A 136 -10.00 18.90 17.11
C ARG A 136 -10.09 18.87 18.63
N ASN A 137 -9.81 17.71 19.20
CA ASN A 137 -9.62 17.59 20.63
C ASN A 137 -8.20 18.02 21.03
N VAL A 138 -8.08 19.24 21.57
CA VAL A 138 -6.79 19.84 21.99
C VAL A 138 -6.10 19.04 23.09
N ASN A 139 -6.85 18.40 23.99
CA ASN A 139 -6.25 17.59 25.05
C ASN A 139 -5.63 16.31 24.47
N LEU A 140 -6.35 15.64 23.55
CA LEU A 140 -5.82 14.47 22.85
C LEU A 140 -4.59 14.82 22.00
N GLU A 141 -4.60 15.96 21.31
CA GLU A 141 -3.42 16.46 20.60
C GLU A 141 -2.22 16.59 21.54
N GLN A 142 -2.38 17.25 22.69
CA GLN A 142 -1.31 17.41 23.68
C GLN A 142 -0.79 16.06 24.18
N GLN A 143 -1.68 15.09 24.42
CA GLN A 143 -1.30 13.74 24.82
C GLN A 143 -0.48 13.04 23.73
N ILE A 144 -0.93 13.09 22.48
CA ILE A 144 -0.20 12.50 21.34
C ILE A 144 1.15 13.18 21.14
N VAL A 145 1.22 14.50 21.18
CA VAL A 145 2.49 15.25 21.08
C VAL A 145 3.44 14.86 22.20
N SER A 146 2.94 14.72 23.44
CA SER A 146 3.74 14.27 24.58
C SER A 146 4.27 12.85 24.40
N GLN A 147 3.48 11.93 23.83
CA GLN A 147 3.92 10.57 23.51
C GLN A 147 4.97 10.55 22.39
N ILE A 148 4.81 11.38 21.36
CA ILE A 148 5.80 11.52 20.28
C ILE A 148 7.14 11.99 20.86
N GLN A 149 7.11 13.05 21.69
CA GLN A 149 8.31 13.61 22.32
C GLN A 149 8.94 12.67 23.35
N SER A 150 8.17 11.81 24.01
CA SER A 150 8.72 10.78 24.90
C SER A 150 9.46 9.68 24.13
N ILE A 151 9.00 9.34 22.93
CA ILE A 151 9.63 8.35 22.04
C ILE A 151 10.88 8.93 21.37
N ASN A 152 10.82 10.18 20.90
CA ASN A 152 11.92 10.87 20.27
C ASN A 152 11.94 12.35 20.70
N PRO A 153 12.74 12.72 21.72
CA PRO A 153 12.80 14.09 22.22
C PRO A 153 13.32 15.13 21.22
N ASN A 154 14.03 14.69 20.17
CA ASN A 154 14.66 15.55 19.18
C ASN A 154 13.82 15.73 17.92
N ILE A 155 12.65 15.08 17.83
CA ILE A 155 11.81 15.16 16.64
C ILE A 155 11.20 16.56 16.49
N SER A 156 11.29 17.10 15.28
CA SER A 156 10.61 18.35 14.91
C SER A 156 9.18 18.03 14.50
N ILE A 157 8.20 18.64 15.18
CA ILE A 157 6.76 18.45 14.88
C ILE A 157 6.23 19.75 14.28
N ASN A 158 5.67 19.67 13.07
CA ASN A 158 4.99 20.78 12.41
C ASN A 158 3.53 20.39 12.12
N THR A 159 2.59 21.05 12.79
CA THR A 159 1.17 20.79 12.62
C THR A 159 0.51 21.94 11.85
N LYS A 160 -0.18 21.59 10.76
CA LYS A 160 -1.06 22.48 10.00
C LYS A 160 -2.52 22.08 10.21
N TYR A 161 -3.40 23.08 10.22
CA TYR A 161 -4.84 22.85 10.35
C TYR A 161 -5.55 23.29 9.08
N SER A 162 -6.20 22.34 8.40
CA SER A 162 -6.80 22.58 7.09
C SER A 162 -7.94 21.61 6.80
N ASN A 163 -8.86 22.06 5.95
CA ASN A 163 -9.94 21.27 5.38
C ASN A 163 -9.68 20.86 3.92
N VAL A 164 -8.47 21.11 3.40
CA VAL A 164 -8.09 20.80 2.01
C VAL A 164 -8.10 19.30 1.73
N PHE A 165 -7.70 18.49 2.72
CA PHE A 165 -7.69 17.04 2.60
C PHE A 165 -8.91 16.44 3.29
N HIS A 166 -9.62 15.55 2.59
CA HIS A 166 -10.70 14.73 3.15
C HIS A 166 -10.27 13.29 3.43
N ASP A 167 -9.30 12.82 2.66
CA ASP A 167 -8.72 11.49 2.77
C ASP A 167 -7.52 11.45 3.72
N ARG A 168 -7.00 10.24 3.95
CA ARG A 168 -5.92 10.00 4.91
C ARG A 168 -4.71 9.44 4.19
N PHE A 169 -3.60 10.13 4.35
CA PHE A 169 -2.35 9.81 3.69
C PHE A 169 -1.22 9.83 4.71
N TRP A 170 -0.41 8.78 4.72
CA TRP A 170 0.83 8.74 5.48
C TRP A 170 2.00 8.64 4.51
N ILE A 171 2.80 9.70 4.41
CA ILE A 171 3.84 9.83 3.38
C ILE A 171 5.21 9.91 4.03
N ALA A 172 6.02 8.89 3.80
CA ALA A 172 7.40 8.73 4.19
C ALA A 172 8.32 9.45 3.21
N ASP A 173 9.21 10.29 3.74
CA ASP A 173 10.31 10.93 3.02
C ASP A 173 9.87 11.67 1.75
N GLU A 174 8.63 12.18 1.74
CA GLU A 174 8.00 12.95 0.67
C GLU A 174 7.77 12.22 -0.66
N GLU A 175 8.05 10.91 -0.72
CA GLU A 175 8.01 10.14 -1.99
C GLU A 175 7.18 8.87 -1.89
N ARG A 176 7.08 8.24 -0.72
CA ARG A 176 6.48 6.92 -0.57
C ARG A 176 5.36 7.01 0.44
N GLY A 177 4.16 6.53 0.14
CA GLY A 177 3.08 6.66 1.09
C GLY A 177 2.03 5.57 1.03
N VAL A 178 1.14 5.63 2.01
CA VAL A 178 -0.04 4.79 2.10
C VAL A 178 -1.29 5.65 2.16
N PHE A 179 -2.32 5.22 1.44
CA PHE A 179 -3.68 5.69 1.55
C PHE A 179 -4.42 4.84 2.59
N VAL A 180 -5.21 5.49 3.45
CA VAL A 180 -5.98 4.82 4.50
C VAL A 180 -7.44 5.25 4.47
N GLY A 181 -8.32 4.34 4.03
CA GLY A 181 -9.76 4.59 3.90
C GLY A 181 -10.50 4.72 5.23
N THR A 182 -9.92 4.29 6.35
CA THR A 182 -10.52 4.37 7.69
C THR A 182 -9.78 5.32 8.61
N SER A 183 -10.51 6.01 9.49
CA SER A 183 -9.88 6.76 10.59
C SER A 183 -9.30 5.79 11.60
N LEU A 184 -8.23 6.17 12.29
CA LEU A 184 -7.68 5.39 13.40
C LEU A 184 -8.75 5.04 14.47
N ASN A 185 -9.71 5.95 14.70
CA ASN A 185 -10.81 5.77 15.66
C ASN A 185 -11.88 4.75 15.19
N GLY A 186 -11.84 4.38 13.92
CA GLY A 186 -12.73 3.43 13.27
C GLY A 186 -12.12 2.05 13.06
N VAL A 187 -10.86 1.83 13.48
CA VAL A 187 -10.14 0.56 13.33
C VAL A 187 -10.90 -0.55 14.07
N GLY A 188 -11.20 -1.64 13.34
CA GLY A 188 -11.97 -2.79 13.83
C GLY A 188 -13.47 -2.55 14.00
N ARG A 189 -14.00 -1.40 13.53
CA ARG A 189 -15.44 -1.07 13.57
C ARG A 189 -16.05 -0.79 12.20
N ARG A 190 -15.22 -0.58 11.19
CA ARG A 190 -15.63 -0.17 9.85
C ARG A 190 -14.79 -0.89 8.81
N TYR A 191 -15.39 -1.10 7.66
CA TYR A 191 -14.70 -1.52 6.45
C TYR A 191 -13.54 -0.56 6.15
N ALA A 192 -12.35 -1.09 5.90
CA ALA A 192 -11.17 -0.29 5.62
C ALA A 192 -10.51 -0.73 4.32
N VAL A 193 -10.04 0.24 3.54
CA VAL A 193 -9.19 0.03 2.38
C VAL A 193 -7.83 0.63 2.70
N ILE A 194 -6.77 -0.11 2.47
CA ILE A 194 -5.40 0.37 2.63
C ILE A 194 -4.63 0.02 1.36
N ASP A 195 -3.97 1.01 0.76
CA ASP A 195 -3.10 0.77 -0.39
C ASP A 195 -1.89 1.71 -0.40
N TYR A 196 -0.92 1.41 -1.25
CA TYR A 196 0.22 2.27 -1.51
C TYR A 196 -0.15 3.39 -2.50
N LEU A 197 0.41 4.56 -2.26
CA LEU A 197 0.37 5.65 -3.22
C LEU A 197 1.41 5.41 -4.32
N GLN A 198 1.11 5.86 -5.54
CA GLN A 198 2.17 6.09 -6.53
C GLN A 198 3.07 7.24 -6.05
N GLU A 199 4.32 7.22 -6.50
CA GLU A 199 5.30 8.23 -6.10
C GLU A 199 4.87 9.64 -6.52
N GLU A 200 4.28 9.75 -7.71
CA GLU A 200 3.76 11.00 -8.26
C GLU A 200 2.63 11.56 -7.40
N ASP A 201 1.70 10.71 -6.98
CA ASP A 201 0.58 11.10 -6.10
C ASP A 201 1.10 11.57 -4.73
N ALA A 202 2.08 10.85 -4.17
CA ALA A 202 2.69 11.22 -2.89
C ALA A 202 3.35 12.62 -2.99
N LYS A 203 4.10 12.87 -4.06
CA LYS A 203 4.74 14.16 -4.33
C LYS A 203 3.72 15.28 -4.55
N GLU A 204 2.62 15.01 -5.24
CA GLU A 204 1.55 15.98 -5.43
C GLU A 204 0.87 16.34 -4.10
N ILE A 205 0.57 15.34 -3.26
CA ILE A 205 -0.04 15.55 -1.94
C ILE A 205 0.89 16.38 -1.04
N VAL A 206 2.18 16.09 -1.00
CA VAL A 206 3.17 16.87 -0.24
C VAL A 206 3.28 18.30 -0.78
N THR A 207 3.29 18.47 -2.09
CA THR A 207 3.27 19.81 -2.72
C THR A 207 2.04 20.60 -2.28
N ARG A 208 0.87 19.95 -2.25
CA ARG A 208 -0.37 20.55 -1.78
C ARG A 208 -0.32 20.88 -0.29
N TYR A 209 0.27 20.02 0.54
CA TYR A 209 0.51 20.28 1.96
C TYR A 209 1.39 21.51 2.19
N ASN A 210 2.45 21.69 1.40
CA ASN A 210 3.37 22.82 1.51
C ASN A 210 2.70 24.16 1.20
N GLN A 211 1.64 24.17 0.39
CA GLN A 211 0.85 25.36 0.07
C GLN A 211 -0.18 25.74 1.15
N ILE A 212 -0.40 24.88 2.15
CA ILE A 212 -1.29 25.20 3.27
C ILE A 212 -0.59 26.26 4.15
N PRO A 213 -1.28 27.36 4.49
CA PRO A 213 -0.74 28.43 5.32
C PRO A 213 -0.39 27.98 6.74
#